data_AF-F5H3B2-F1
#
_entry.id   AF-F5H3B2-F1
#
_cell.length_a   1.000
_cell.length_b   1.000
_cell.length_c   1.000
_cell.angle_alpha   90.00
_cell.angle_beta   90.00
_cell.angle_gamma   90.00
#
_symmetry.space_group_name_H-M   'P 1'
#
loop_
_entity.id
_entity.type
_entity.pdbx_description
1 polymer ?
#
loop_
_entity_poly.entity_id
_entity_poly.type
_entity_poly.pdbx_seq_one_letter_code
_entity_poly.pdbx_strand_id
1 'polypeptide(L)'
;MMPEFSPQQVWEKFLSSETPRINVFMAVPTIYTKLMEYYDRHFTQPHAQDFLRAVCEEKIRLMVSGSAALPLPVLEKWKNITGHTLLERYGMTEIGMALSGPLTT
;
A
#
# COMPACT_ATOMS: atom_id res chain seq x y z
N MET A 1 -18.09 5.24 7.32
CA MET A 1 -16.75 5.02 7.89
C MET A 1 -16.70 3.59 8.40
N MET A 2 -15.69 2.79 8.05
CA MET A 2 -15.59 1.44 8.62
C MET A 2 -15.28 1.56 10.12
N PRO A 3 -15.97 0.81 11.00
CA PRO A 3 -15.75 0.91 12.45
C PRO A 3 -14.34 0.45 12.84
N GLU A 4 -13.76 -0.49 12.11
CA GLU A 4 -12.38 -0.95 12.26
C GLU A 4 -11.69 -1.17 10.92
N PHE A 5 -10.36 -1.12 10.92
CA PHE A 5 -9.55 -1.39 9.73
C PHE A 5 -9.57 -2.89 9.38
N SER A 6 -9.96 -3.22 8.15
CA SER A 6 -9.98 -4.59 7.62
C SER A 6 -9.02 -4.75 6.44
N PRO A 7 -7.94 -5.53 6.58
CA PRO A 7 -7.03 -5.84 5.47
C PRO A 7 -7.72 -6.50 4.28
N GLN A 8 -8.68 -7.40 4.57
CA GLN A 8 -9.47 -8.09 3.56
C GLN A 8 -10.19 -7.10 2.64
N GLN A 9 -10.96 -6.18 3.21
CA GLN A 9 -11.73 -5.22 2.43
C GLN A 9 -10.83 -4.30 1.59
N VAL A 10 -9.63 -3.96 2.10
CA VAL A 10 -8.66 -3.18 1.32
C VAL A 10 -8.14 -3.97 0.13
N TRP A 11 -7.76 -5.24 0.31
CA TRP A 11 -7.35 -6.10 -0.79
C TRP A 11 -8.47 -6.32 -1.81
N GLU A 12 -9.70 -6.55 -1.36
CA GLU A 12 -10.88 -6.63 -2.23
C GLU A 12 -11.04 -5.34 -3.05
N LYS A 13 -10.82 -4.17 -2.46
CA LYS A 13 -10.90 -2.89 -3.18
C LYS A 13 -9.73 -2.64 -4.13
N PHE A 14 -8.52 -3.12 -3.83
CA PHE A 14 -7.40 -3.07 -4.79
C PHE A 14 -7.66 -3.97 -6.00
N LEU A 15 -8.22 -5.15 -5.76
CA LEU A 15 -8.46 -6.15 -6.81
C LEU A 15 -9.75 -5.90 -7.61
N SER A 16 -10.69 -5.16 -7.03
CA SER A 16 -11.98 -4.86 -7.64
C SER A 16 -11.86 -4.24 -9.04
N SER A 17 -12.82 -4.60 -9.90
CA SER A 17 -13.04 -3.99 -11.20
C SER A 17 -14.09 -2.88 -11.15
N GLU A 18 -14.72 -2.65 -9.99
CA GLU A 18 -15.74 -1.61 -9.78
C GLU A 18 -15.17 -0.21 -9.98
N THR A 19 -15.99 0.70 -10.48
CA THR A 19 -15.67 2.12 -10.63
C THR A 19 -16.36 2.94 -9.53
N PRO A 20 -15.68 3.92 -8.91
CA PRO A 20 -14.30 4.34 -9.16
C PRO A 20 -13.27 3.38 -8.54
N ARG A 21 -12.18 3.15 -9.28
CA ARG A 21 -11.05 2.32 -8.83
C ARG A 21 -10.12 3.11 -7.92
N ILE A 22 -9.48 2.43 -6.97
CA ILE A 22 -8.37 3.00 -6.21
C ILE A 22 -7.19 3.19 -7.15
N ASN A 23 -6.74 4.43 -7.30
CA ASN A 23 -5.54 4.76 -8.08
C ASN A 23 -4.43 5.40 -7.24
N VAL A 24 -4.73 5.84 -6.01
CA VAL A 24 -3.77 6.35 -5.03
C VAL A 24 -4.14 5.78 -3.67
N PHE A 25 -3.16 5.26 -2.95
CA PHE A 25 -3.36 4.74 -1.60
C PHE A 25 -2.39 5.42 -0.63
N MET A 26 -2.92 6.00 0.44
CA MET A 26 -2.13 6.69 1.47
C MET A 26 -2.39 6.06 2.82
N ALA A 27 -1.33 5.68 3.51
CA ALA A 27 -1.43 4.99 4.78
C ALA A 27 -0.23 5.25 5.68
N VAL A 28 -0.32 4.76 6.93
CA VAL A 28 0.80 4.75 7.88
C VAL A 28 1.49 3.37 7.86
N PRO A 29 2.75 3.24 8.29
CA PRO A 29 3.49 1.98 8.24
C PRO A 29 2.75 0.77 8.83
N THR A 30 2.01 0.94 9.94
CA THR A 30 1.27 -0.16 10.58
C THR A 30 0.15 -0.75 9.72
N ILE A 31 -0.43 0.05 8.82
CA ILE A 31 -1.45 -0.43 7.87
C ILE A 31 -0.81 -1.35 6.85
N TYR A 32 0.37 -0.99 6.31
CA TYR A 32 1.12 -1.85 5.40
C TYR A 32 1.51 -3.17 6.07
N THR A 33 1.98 -3.15 7.32
CA THR A 33 2.27 -4.38 8.07
C THR A 33 1.06 -5.31 8.13
N LYS A 34 -0.13 -4.78 8.49
CA LYS A 34 -1.37 -5.58 8.54
C LYS A 34 -1.79 -6.12 7.16
N LEU A 35 -1.58 -5.35 6.08
CA LEU A 35 -1.88 -5.81 4.71
C LEU A 35 -0.94 -6.93 4.29
N MET A 36 0.35 -6.84 4.63
CA MET A 36 1.34 -7.87 4.34
C MET A 36 1.08 -9.15 5.14
N GLU A 37 0.73 -9.05 6.42
CA GLU A 37 0.34 -10.21 7.24
C GLU A 37 -0.90 -10.91 6.68
N TYR A 38 -1.89 -10.15 6.22
CA TYR A 38 -3.05 -10.72 5.55
C TYR A 38 -2.63 -11.41 4.24
N TYR A 39 -1.75 -10.76 3.47
CA TYR A 39 -1.26 -11.31 2.21
C TYR A 39 -0.56 -12.66 2.40
N ASP A 40 0.37 -12.75 3.35
CA ASP A 40 1.12 -13.98 3.62
C ASP A 40 0.20 -15.15 4.00
N ARG A 41 -0.91 -14.86 4.70
CA ARG A 41 -1.85 -15.88 5.18
C ARG A 41 -2.86 -16.33 4.12
N HIS A 42 -3.25 -15.46 3.19
CA HIS A 42 -4.39 -15.71 2.30
C HIS A 42 -3.99 -15.86 0.83
N PHE A 43 -2.91 -15.22 0.38
CA PHE A 43 -2.42 -15.29 -1.00
C PHE A 43 -1.18 -16.18 -1.07
N THR A 44 -1.36 -17.49 -0.86
CA THR A 44 -0.26 -18.47 -0.83
C THR A 44 0.01 -19.12 -2.20
N GLN A 45 -0.91 -18.98 -3.15
CA GLN A 45 -0.76 -19.56 -4.48
C GLN A 45 0.02 -18.61 -5.41
N PRO A 46 1.09 -19.06 -6.09
CA PRO A 46 1.91 -18.20 -6.94
C PRO A 46 1.12 -17.42 -7.99
N HIS A 47 0.18 -18.08 -8.66
CA HIS A 47 -0.67 -17.42 -9.67
C HIS A 47 -1.52 -16.28 -9.08
N ALA A 48 -2.02 -16.42 -7.85
CA ALA A 48 -2.77 -15.38 -7.18
C ALA A 48 -1.88 -14.18 -6.79
N GLN A 49 -0.63 -14.46 -6.39
CA GLN A 49 0.37 -13.43 -6.09
C GLN A 49 0.75 -12.64 -7.33
N ASP A 50 1.00 -13.32 -8.45
CA ASP A 50 1.33 -12.69 -9.74
C ASP A 50 0.17 -11.82 -10.25
N PHE A 51 -1.06 -12.34 -10.18
CA PHE A 51 -2.25 -11.58 -10.55
C PHE A 51 -2.42 -10.32 -9.69
N LEU A 52 -2.32 -10.45 -8.36
CA LEU A 52 -2.44 -9.32 -7.45
C LEU A 52 -1.40 -8.25 -7.74
N ARG A 53 -0.14 -8.66 -7.96
CA ARG A 53 0.94 -7.74 -8.30
C ARG A 53 0.63 -7.00 -9.61
N ALA A 54 0.26 -7.73 -10.66
CA ALA A 54 -0.07 -7.13 -11.96
C ALA A 54 -1.23 -6.12 -11.85
N VAL A 55 -2.28 -6.45 -11.09
CA VAL A 55 -3.41 -5.54 -10.84
C VAL A 55 -2.96 -4.29 -10.08
N CYS A 56 -2.10 -4.42 -9.08
CA CYS A 56 -1.57 -3.28 -8.33
C CYS A 56 -0.70 -2.37 -9.22
N GLU A 57 0.18 -2.94 -10.05
CA GLU A 57 1.04 -2.20 -10.99
C GLU A 57 0.20 -1.48 -12.07
N GLU A 58 -0.87 -2.10 -12.57
CA GLU A 58 -1.72 -1.52 -13.62
C GLU A 58 -2.67 -0.43 -13.08
N LYS A 59 -3.32 -0.67 -11.94
CA LYS A 59 -4.45 0.17 -11.49
C LYS A 59 -4.04 1.27 -10.52
N ILE A 60 -2.99 1.06 -9.72
CA ILE A 60 -2.58 1.99 -8.67
C ILE A 60 -1.35 2.74 -9.16
N ARG A 61 -1.40 4.08 -9.18
CA ARG A 61 -0.29 4.92 -9.64
C ARG A 61 0.72 5.25 -8.55
N LEU A 62 0.26 5.28 -7.30
CA LEU A 62 1.04 5.80 -6.19
C LEU A 62 0.56 5.21 -4.87
N MET A 63 1.53 4.76 -4.07
CA MET A 63 1.32 4.37 -2.69
C MET A 63 2.24 5.19 -1.78
N VAL A 64 1.67 5.77 -0.73
CA VAL A 64 2.36 6.74 0.14
C VAL A 64 2.35 6.26 1.59
N SER A 65 3.51 6.26 2.22
CA SER A 65 3.67 6.04 3.66
C SER A 65 4.01 7.35 4.36
N GLY A 66 3.34 7.64 5.48
CA GLY A 66 3.65 8.83 6.28
C GLY A 66 3.23 8.73 7.73
N SER A 67 3.35 9.84 8.45
CA SER A 67 3.02 10.02 9.88
C SER A 67 3.89 9.22 10.87
N ALA A 68 4.70 8.27 10.41
CA ALA A 68 5.69 7.58 11.21
C ALA A 68 6.85 7.09 10.32
N ALA A 69 7.98 6.76 10.93
CA ALA A 69 9.13 6.19 10.22
C ALA A 69 8.74 4.85 9.55
N LEU A 70 9.13 4.68 8.28
CA LEU A 70 8.92 3.45 7.53
C LEU A 70 10.14 2.52 7.69
N PRO A 71 10.00 1.33 8.29
CA PRO A 71 11.10 0.38 8.36
C PRO A 71 11.46 -0.14 6.96
N LEU A 72 12.76 -0.22 6.64
CA LEU A 72 13.23 -0.72 5.35
C LEU A 72 12.67 -2.11 4.98
N PRO A 73 12.55 -3.10 5.90
CA PRO A 73 11.95 -4.39 5.56
C PRO A 73 10.47 -4.29 5.12
N VAL A 74 9.72 -3.30 5.63
CA VAL A 74 8.33 -3.04 5.21
C VAL A 74 8.32 -2.47 3.80
N LEU A 75 9.21 -1.52 3.49
CA LEU A 75 9.35 -0.94 2.16
C LEU A 75 9.68 -2.00 1.11
N GLU A 76 10.72 -2.80 1.36
CA GLU A 76 11.18 -3.83 0.42
C GLU A 76 10.14 -4.93 0.22
N LYS A 77 9.54 -5.42 1.30
CA LYS A 77 8.50 -6.45 1.21
C LYS A 77 7.28 -5.94 0.45
N TRP A 78 6.85 -4.71 0.72
CA TRP A 78 5.70 -4.14 0.02
C TRP A 78 5.95 -3.97 -1.49
N LYS A 79 7.17 -3.54 -1.85
CA LYS A 79 7.62 -3.47 -3.24
C LYS A 79 7.58 -4.84 -3.91
N ASN A 80 8.02 -5.89 -3.22
CA ASN A 80 7.98 -7.26 -3.77
C ASN A 80 6.55 -7.77 -3.97
N ILE A 81 5.62 -7.42 -3.06
CA ILE A 81 4.21 -7.85 -3.13
C ILE A 81 3.45 -7.13 -4.25
N THR A 82 3.65 -5.81 -4.40
CA THR A 82 2.77 -4.96 -5.21
C THR A 82 3.45 -4.33 -6.43
N GLY A 83 4.77 -4.41 -6.54
CA GLY A 83 5.57 -3.64 -7.50
C GLY A 83 5.83 -2.18 -7.07
N HIS A 84 5.11 -1.66 -6.08
CA HIS A 84 5.18 -0.25 -5.67
C HIS A 84 6.27 0.02 -4.64
N THR A 85 7.16 0.95 -4.93
CA THR A 85 8.04 1.55 -3.90
C THR A 85 7.23 2.62 -3.17
N LEU A 86 7.09 2.51 -1.86
CA LEU A 86 6.31 3.47 -1.06
C LEU A 86 7.00 4.85 -1.07
N LEU A 87 6.26 5.89 -1.45
CA LEU A 87 6.72 7.26 -1.29
C LEU A 87 6.61 7.66 0.18
N GLU A 88 7.74 7.93 0.82
CA GLU A 88 7.77 8.45 2.19
C GLU A 88 7.47 9.95 2.20
N ARG A 89 6.56 10.36 3.07
CA ARG A 89 6.28 11.77 3.37
C ARG A 89 6.45 12.06 4.85
N TYR A 90 7.10 13.17 5.14
CA TYR A 90 7.35 13.67 6.49
C TYR A 90 6.67 15.01 6.64
N GLY A 91 5.91 15.15 7.72
CA GLY A 91 5.11 16.33 7.99
C GLY A 91 4.47 16.22 9.35
N MET A 92 3.93 17.35 9.80
CA MET A 92 3.15 17.45 11.02
C MET A 92 1.95 18.36 10.74
N THR A 93 0.92 18.30 11.57
CA THR A 93 -0.28 19.12 11.39
C THR A 93 0.08 20.61 11.33
N GLU A 94 1.08 21.04 12.10
CA GLU A 94 1.53 22.42 12.26
C GLU A 94 2.27 22.96 11.04
N ILE A 95 2.94 22.09 10.28
CA ILE A 95 3.81 22.49 9.16
C ILE A 95 3.36 21.90 7.81
N GLY A 96 2.28 21.14 7.79
CA GLY A 96 1.84 20.38 6.63
C GLY A 96 2.86 19.31 6.22
N MET A 97 2.87 18.96 4.93
CA MET A 97 3.90 18.09 4.36
C MET A 97 5.18 18.89 4.17
N ALA A 98 6.22 18.57 4.93
CA ALA A 98 7.49 19.30 4.93
C ALA A 98 8.50 18.70 3.94
N LEU A 99 8.60 17.36 3.90
CA LEU A 99 9.58 16.65 3.09
C LEU A 99 8.95 15.39 2.48
N SER A 100 9.50 14.93 1.36
CA SER A 100 9.20 13.62 0.79
C SER A 100 10.45 13.00 0.19
N GLY A 101 10.46 11.67 0.08
CA GLY A 101 11.42 10.95 -0.76
C GLY A 101 11.27 11.34 -2.25
N PRO A 102 12.24 10.98 -3.09
CA PRO A 102 12.13 11.18 -4.53
C PRO A 102 11.00 10.32 -5.11
N LEU A 103 10.18 10.90 -6.00
CA LEU A 103 9.23 10.14 -6.80
C LEU A 103 9.96 9.61 -8.04
N THR A 104 10.57 8.44 -7.92
CA THR A 104 11.13 7.71 -9.08
C THR A 104 10.07 6.76 -9.62
N THR A 105 9.57 7.09 -10.82
CA THR A 105 8.69 6.22 -11.64
C THR A 105 9.49 5.19 -12.41
#